data_AF-A0A6G1QFD4-F1
#
_entry.id   AF-A0A6G1QFD4-F1
#
_cell.length_a   1.000
_cell.length_b   1.000
_cell.length_c   1.000
_cell.angle_alpha   90.00
_cell.angle_beta   90.00
_cell.angle_gamma   90.00
#
_symmetry.space_group_name_H-M   'P 1'
#
loop_
_entity.id
_entity.type
_entity.pdbx_description
1 polymer ?
#
loop_
_entity_poly.entity_id
_entity_poly.type
_entity_poly.pdbx_seq_one_letter_code
_entity_poly.pdbx_strand_id
1 'polypeptide(L)'
;MVDPLSDCSPLITAAASGKLRLVRLLVEGGAQVNGRNPRGETALVAACKALRGEPDGSDTVKLLTYLLQNKADPNAQDRAGRTALMYACMERAGAQVASILLSAGANPSMEDYSGASSLVYAINAQHQPTLKVLMDACRARGLDIIIIATEMGVSGGPVTRRYLNVPPSPDTSPVSCMSPSDIVLKTGSPNSPEGGNIFNFRGTSQ
;
A
#
# COMPACT_ATOMS: atom_id res chain seq x y z
N MET A 1 14.25 -20.94 30.92
CA MET A 1 13.60 -19.86 31.69
C MET A 1 14.18 -18.57 31.17
N VAL A 2 13.37 -17.75 30.49
CA VAL A 2 13.77 -16.42 30.02
C VAL A 2 13.23 -15.44 31.06
N ASP A 3 14.10 -14.64 31.66
CA ASP A 3 13.72 -13.74 32.75
C ASP A 3 12.67 -12.73 32.29
N PRO A 4 11.47 -12.68 32.92
CA PRO A 4 10.39 -11.77 32.53
C PRO A 4 10.69 -10.28 32.81
N LEU A 5 11.89 -9.98 33.34
CA LEU A 5 12.40 -8.63 33.59
C LEU A 5 13.35 -8.14 32.48
N SER A 6 13.84 -9.02 31.61
CA SER A 6 14.76 -8.67 30.50
C SER A 6 14.05 -8.10 29.27
N ASP A 7 12.71 -8.12 29.24
CA ASP A 7 11.89 -7.72 28.08
C ASP A 7 11.36 -6.27 28.16
N CYS A 8 11.64 -5.57 29.26
CA CYS A 8 10.94 -4.34 29.62
C CYS A 8 11.69 -3.09 29.16
N SER A 9 11.51 -2.69 27.89
CA SER A 9 11.74 -1.29 27.54
C SER A 9 10.57 -0.46 28.08
N PRO A 10 10.77 0.41 29.10
CA PRO A 10 9.69 1.10 29.78
C PRO A 10 8.91 2.00 28.82
N LEU A 11 9.60 2.59 27.84
CA LEU A 11 9.00 3.43 26.80
C LEU A 11 8.07 2.61 25.90
N ILE A 12 8.49 1.41 25.50
CA ILE A 12 7.68 0.52 24.65
C ILE A 12 6.42 0.07 25.39
N THR A 13 6.55 -0.34 26.65
CA THR A 13 5.40 -0.76 27.47
C THR A 13 4.43 0.40 27.71
N ALA A 14 4.93 1.61 27.95
CA ALA A 14 4.12 2.82 28.09
C ALA A 14 3.38 3.17 26.79
N ALA A 15 4.05 3.04 25.64
CA ALA A 15 3.48 3.28 24.33
C ALA A 15 2.40 2.25 23.96
N ALA A 16 2.65 0.95 24.21
CA ALA A 16 1.67 -0.11 24.03
C ALA A 16 0.43 0.06 24.92
N SER A 17 0.59 0.68 26.09
CA SER A 17 -0.52 0.98 27.00
C SER A 17 -1.27 2.28 26.64
N GLY A 18 -0.86 3.02 25.61
CA GLY A 18 -1.47 4.30 25.24
C GLY A 18 -1.22 5.43 26.25
N LYS A 19 -0.28 5.28 27.19
CA LYS A 19 -0.07 6.21 28.30
C LYS A 19 0.75 7.43 27.87
N LEU A 20 0.13 8.38 27.17
CA LEU A 20 0.78 9.59 26.64
C LEU A 20 1.65 10.33 27.67
N ARG A 21 1.13 10.58 28.87
CA ARG A 21 1.86 11.30 29.93
C ARG A 21 3.13 10.56 30.36
N LEU A 22 3.06 9.24 30.45
CA LEU A 22 4.22 8.41 30.83
C LEU A 22 5.26 8.39 29.70
N VAL A 23 4.81 8.29 28.45
CA VAL A 23 5.71 8.35 27.29
C VAL A 23 6.44 9.70 27.22
N ARG A 24 5.74 10.82 27.45
CA ARG A 24 6.37 12.15 27.50
C ARG A 24 7.47 12.21 28.55
N LEU A 25 7.15 11.81 29.78
CA LEU A 25 8.11 11.80 30.89
C LEU A 25 9.35 10.95 30.58
N LEU A 26 9.16 9.78 29.95
CA LEU A 26 10.27 8.89 29.59
C LEU A 26 11.15 9.49 28.47
N VAL A 27 10.54 10.07 27.43
CA VAL A 27 11.28 10.70 26.32
C VAL A 27 12.03 11.94 26.81
N GLU A 28 11.40 12.79 27.63
CA GLU A 28 12.04 13.94 28.28
C GLU A 28 13.16 13.51 29.24
N GLY A 29 13.02 12.34 29.88
CA GLY A 29 14.05 11.70 30.69
C GLY A 29 15.18 11.03 29.91
N GLY A 30 15.23 11.18 28.58
CA GLY A 30 16.30 10.64 27.73
C GLY A 30 16.12 9.19 27.30
N ALA A 31 14.90 8.62 27.38
CA ALA A 31 14.64 7.29 26.85
C ALA A 31 14.89 7.22 25.34
N GLN A 32 15.49 6.12 24.88
CA GLN A 32 15.76 5.90 23.47
C GLN A 32 14.45 5.63 22.70
N VAL A 33 14.00 6.60 21.90
CA VAL A 33 12.75 6.53 21.13
C VAL A 33 12.74 5.36 20.14
N ASN A 34 13.87 5.12 19.48
CA ASN A 34 14.08 4.02 18.53
C ASN A 34 14.68 2.77 19.19
N GLY A 35 14.70 2.70 20.52
CA GLY A 35 15.10 1.50 21.25
C GLY A 35 14.20 0.33 20.88
N ARG A 36 14.78 -0.86 20.73
CA ARG A 36 14.07 -2.10 20.37
C ARG A 36 13.97 -3.02 21.58
N ASN A 37 12.83 -3.68 21.75
CA ASN A 37 12.70 -4.79 22.70
C ASN A 37 13.19 -6.13 22.09
N PRO A 38 13.18 -7.25 22.83
CA PRO A 38 13.58 -8.56 22.29
C PRO A 38 12.71 -9.09 21.14
N ARG A 39 11.53 -8.49 20.90
CA ARG A 39 10.69 -8.74 19.71
C ARG A 39 11.04 -7.85 18.51
N GLY A 40 12.02 -6.97 18.65
CA GLY A 40 12.42 -5.99 17.63
C GLY A 40 11.47 -4.80 17.52
N GLU A 41 10.47 -4.70 18.39
CA GLU A 41 9.47 -3.63 18.35
C GLU A 41 10.08 -2.33 18.87
N THR A 42 9.77 -1.21 18.23
CA THR A 42 10.00 0.14 18.76
C THR A 42 8.76 0.66 19.49
N ALA A 43 8.88 1.79 20.20
CA ALA A 43 7.74 2.40 20.88
C ALA A 43 6.58 2.72 19.93
N LEU A 44 6.90 3.16 18.71
CA LEU A 44 5.92 3.45 17.67
C LEU A 44 5.21 2.18 17.17
N VAL A 45 5.97 1.12 16.87
CA VAL A 45 5.40 -0.17 16.44
C VAL A 45 4.49 -0.75 17.52
N ALA A 46 4.93 -0.72 18.78
CA ALA A 46 4.15 -1.24 19.89
C ALA A 46 2.87 -0.42 20.15
N ALA A 47 2.91 0.90 19.98
CA ALA A 47 1.73 1.74 20.03
C ALA A 47 0.71 1.35 18.94
N CYS A 48 1.14 1.22 17.68
CA CYS A 48 0.26 0.85 16.58
C CYS A 48 -0.30 -0.57 16.71
N LYS A 49 0.50 -1.53 17.18
CA LYS A 49 0.10 -2.92 17.41
C LYS A 49 -0.94 -3.07 18.53
N ALA A 50 -0.92 -2.18 19.52
CA ALA A 50 -1.87 -2.21 20.62
C ALA A 50 -3.21 -1.53 20.30
N LEU A 51 -3.31 -0.81 19.18
CA LEU A 51 -4.57 -0.27 18.70
C LEU A 51 -5.50 -1.45 18.39
N ARG A 52 -6.76 -1.35 18.82
CA ARG A 52 -7.81 -2.30 18.49
C ARG A 52 -8.95 -1.50 17.87
N GLY A 53 -8.96 -1.42 16.54
CA GLY A 53 -9.91 -0.58 15.81
C GLY A 53 -9.55 0.91 15.81
N GLU A 54 -10.49 1.71 15.31
CA GLU A 54 -10.35 3.17 15.24
C GLU A 54 -10.19 3.74 16.65
N PRO A 55 -9.15 4.55 16.91
CA PRO A 55 -9.00 5.16 18.21
C PRO A 55 -10.13 6.17 18.46
N ASP A 56 -11.05 5.81 19.36
CA ASP A 56 -12.12 6.69 19.87
C ASP A 56 -11.54 7.89 20.69
N GLY A 57 -10.29 7.75 21.14
CA GLY A 57 -9.59 8.75 21.94
C GLY A 57 -8.50 9.50 21.17
N SER A 58 -8.52 10.83 21.25
CA SER A 58 -7.47 11.75 20.77
C SER A 58 -6.05 11.41 21.29
N ASP A 59 -5.94 10.67 22.38
CA ASP A 59 -4.68 10.45 23.09
C ASP A 59 -3.72 9.50 22.37
N THR A 60 -4.20 8.48 21.66
CA THR A 60 -3.35 7.60 20.83
C THR A 60 -2.81 8.36 19.62
N VAL A 61 -3.65 9.18 18.98
CA VAL A 61 -3.21 10.07 17.89
C VAL A 61 -2.14 11.04 18.39
N LYS A 62 -2.36 11.68 19.54
CA LYS A 62 -1.36 12.56 20.18
C LYS A 62 -0.08 11.82 20.55
N LEU A 63 -0.18 10.57 21.00
CA LEU A 63 0.96 9.72 21.33
C LEU A 63 1.81 9.44 20.09
N LEU A 64 1.19 8.98 19.00
CA LEU A 64 1.89 8.69 17.76
C LEU A 64 2.56 9.96 17.21
N THR A 65 1.83 11.07 17.16
CA THR A 65 2.37 12.36 16.73
C THR A 65 3.55 12.79 17.60
N TYR A 66 3.46 12.63 18.92
CA TYR A 66 4.55 12.97 19.83
C TYR A 66 5.80 12.09 19.61
N LEU A 67 5.63 10.78 19.41
CA LEU A 67 6.75 9.89 19.11
C LEU A 67 7.42 10.28 17.78
N LEU A 68 6.64 10.56 16.74
CA LEU A 68 7.15 10.96 15.42
C LEU A 68 7.86 12.31 15.48
N GLN A 69 7.34 13.28 16.24
CA GLN A 69 8.01 14.56 16.51
C GLN A 69 9.37 14.37 17.21
N ASN A 70 9.51 13.34 18.03
CA ASN A 70 10.75 12.98 18.70
C ASN A 70 11.63 12.00 17.89
N LYS A 71 11.55 12.08 16.54
CA LYS A 71 12.38 11.29 15.62
C LYS A 71 12.19 9.77 15.74
N ALA A 72 10.99 9.31 16.11
CA ALA A 72 10.64 7.90 15.96
C ALA A 72 10.69 7.51 14.48
N ASP A 73 11.37 6.41 14.17
CA ASP A 73 11.45 5.89 12.81
C ASP A 73 10.15 5.14 12.44
N PRO A 74 9.35 5.65 11.49
CA PRO A 74 8.13 4.98 11.05
C PRO A 74 8.38 3.71 10.21
N ASN A 75 9.60 3.55 9.68
CA ASN A 75 10.00 2.41 8.85
C ASN A 75 10.70 1.31 9.64
N ALA A 76 10.83 1.47 10.96
CA ALA A 76 11.39 0.45 11.82
C ALA A 76 10.56 -0.84 11.74
N GLN A 77 11.23 -1.94 11.39
CA GLN A 77 10.64 -3.28 11.36
C GLN A 77 10.87 -4.02 12.68
N ASP A 78 9.86 -4.80 13.08
CA ASP A 78 9.98 -5.80 14.15
C ASP A 78 10.65 -7.10 13.64
N ARG A 79 10.72 -8.11 14.51
CA ARG A 79 11.31 -9.42 14.15
C ARG A 79 10.52 -10.21 13.09
N ALA A 80 9.31 -9.80 12.75
CA ALA A 80 8.55 -10.35 11.64
C ALA A 80 8.71 -9.54 10.34
N GLY A 81 9.51 -8.47 10.35
CA GLY A 81 9.62 -7.54 9.23
C GLY A 81 8.47 -6.53 9.18
N ARG A 82 7.61 -6.45 10.20
CA ARG A 82 6.43 -5.59 10.17
C ARG A 82 6.72 -4.18 10.67
N THR A 83 6.23 -3.18 9.94
CA THR A 83 6.34 -1.75 10.28
C THR A 83 5.11 -1.25 11.05
N ALA A 84 5.20 -0.06 11.64
CA ALA A 84 4.08 0.58 12.31
C ALA A 84 2.85 0.75 11.40
N LEU A 85 3.08 1.07 10.11
CA LEU A 85 2.01 1.23 9.12
C LEU A 85 1.30 -0.09 8.81
N MET A 86 2.03 -1.22 8.75
CA MET A 86 1.41 -2.54 8.56
C MET A 86 0.50 -2.90 9.72
N TYR A 87 0.94 -2.66 10.97
CA TYR A 87 0.10 -2.89 12.15
C TYR A 87 -1.13 -1.98 12.16
N ALA A 88 -0.99 -0.70 11.80
CA ALA A 88 -2.12 0.21 11.70
C ALA A 88 -3.17 -0.27 10.68
N CYS A 89 -2.75 -0.88 9.57
CA CYS A 89 -3.65 -1.47 8.58
C CYS A 89 -4.29 -2.77 9.09
N MET A 90 -3.51 -3.64 9.73
CA MET A 90 -3.98 -4.92 10.27
C MET A 90 -5.03 -4.74 11.37
N GLU A 91 -4.79 -3.82 12.31
CA GLU A 91 -5.64 -3.59 13.48
C GLU A 91 -6.82 -2.63 13.21
N ARG A 92 -6.99 -2.17 11.96
CA ARG A 92 -8.01 -1.18 11.57
C ARG A 92 -7.91 0.09 12.43
N ALA A 93 -6.70 0.61 12.59
CA ALA A 93 -6.40 1.79 13.41
C ALA A 93 -6.86 3.12 12.80
N GLY A 94 -7.35 3.11 11.56
CA GLY A 94 -7.91 4.29 10.92
C GLY A 94 -7.10 4.98 9.87
N ALA A 95 -7.86 5.69 9.03
CA ALA A 95 -7.36 6.56 7.98
C ALA A 95 -6.51 7.68 8.58
N GLN A 96 -6.90 8.20 9.76
CA GLN A 96 -6.17 9.24 10.46
C GLN A 96 -4.78 8.75 10.90
N VAL A 97 -4.69 7.57 11.51
CA VAL A 97 -3.41 6.99 11.95
C VAL A 97 -2.51 6.69 10.74
N ALA A 98 -3.08 6.09 9.68
CA ALA A 98 -2.34 5.84 8.45
C ALA A 98 -1.81 7.15 7.83
N SER A 99 -2.61 8.20 7.78
CA SER A 99 -2.20 9.51 7.25
C SER A 99 -1.06 10.13 8.05
N ILE A 100 -1.07 10.00 9.38
CA ILE A 100 -0.01 10.53 10.25
C ILE A 100 1.31 9.77 10.04
N LEU A 101 1.25 8.44 9.92
CA LEU A 101 2.43 7.64 9.63
C LEU A 101 2.99 7.97 8.24
N LEU A 102 2.12 8.10 7.24
CA LEU A 102 2.51 8.45 5.87
C LEU A 102 3.12 9.85 5.77
N SER A 103 2.56 10.84 6.47
CA SER A 103 3.11 12.20 6.51
C SER A 103 4.45 12.27 7.23
N ALA A 104 4.68 11.38 8.20
CA ALA A 104 5.97 11.22 8.86
C ALA A 104 7.00 10.42 8.05
N GLY A 105 6.67 9.99 6.83
CA GLY A 105 7.60 9.30 5.94
C GLY A 105 7.56 7.76 6.01
N ALA A 106 6.50 7.16 6.55
CA ALA A 106 6.30 5.71 6.48
C ALA A 106 6.24 5.26 5.01
N ASN A 107 6.92 4.17 4.68
CA ASN A 107 6.94 3.59 3.34
C ASN A 107 5.89 2.47 3.20
N PRO A 108 4.83 2.66 2.40
CA PRO A 108 3.82 1.63 2.17
C PRO A 108 4.30 0.49 1.26
N SER A 109 5.42 0.65 0.54
CA SER A 109 5.98 -0.39 -0.33
C SER A 109 6.85 -1.41 0.42
N MET A 110 7.13 -1.17 1.71
CA MET A 110 7.89 -2.12 2.52
C MET A 110 7.08 -3.41 2.64
N GLU A 111 7.78 -4.54 2.60
CA GLU A 111 7.23 -5.87 2.78
C GLU A 111 7.78 -6.49 4.07
N ASP A 112 6.94 -7.28 4.73
CA ASP A 112 7.37 -8.11 5.84
C ASP A 112 8.05 -9.39 5.35
N TYR A 113 8.48 -10.27 6.27
CA TYR A 113 9.16 -11.51 5.88
C TYR A 113 8.24 -12.54 5.20
N SER A 114 6.93 -12.29 5.14
CA SER A 114 5.98 -13.09 4.38
C SER A 114 5.70 -12.51 2.98
N GLY A 115 6.30 -11.37 2.62
CA GLY A 115 6.05 -10.64 1.39
C GLY A 115 4.77 -9.79 1.42
N ALA A 116 4.17 -9.59 2.60
CA ALA A 116 2.97 -8.77 2.73
C ALA A 116 3.34 -7.30 2.96
N SER A 117 2.82 -6.42 2.11
CA SER A 117 2.94 -4.96 2.26
C SER A 117 1.79 -4.39 3.10
N SER A 118 1.90 -3.12 3.52
CA SER A 118 0.82 -2.45 4.26
C SER A 118 -0.50 -2.41 3.48
N LEU A 119 -0.43 -2.38 2.14
CA LEU A 119 -1.59 -2.44 1.27
C LEU A 119 -2.29 -3.80 1.35
N VAL A 120 -1.53 -4.90 1.34
CA VAL A 120 -2.07 -6.27 1.49
C VAL A 120 -2.82 -6.39 2.82
N TYR A 121 -2.25 -5.87 3.91
CA TYR A 121 -2.91 -5.83 5.20
C TYR A 121 -4.20 -4.99 5.19
N ALA A 122 -4.20 -3.82 4.55
CA ALA A 122 -5.39 -2.97 4.45
C ALA A 122 -6.53 -3.63 3.66
N ILE A 123 -6.19 -4.37 2.59
CA ILE A 123 -7.16 -5.15 1.79
C ILE A 123 -7.75 -6.29 2.62
N ASN A 124 -6.91 -7.07 3.30
CA ASN A 124 -7.35 -8.18 4.15
C ASN A 124 -8.21 -7.70 5.33
N ALA A 125 -7.91 -6.51 5.86
CA ALA A 125 -8.71 -5.85 6.88
C ALA A 125 -10.01 -5.25 6.33
N GLN A 126 -10.24 -5.21 5.01
CA GLN A 126 -11.44 -4.66 4.35
C GLN A 126 -11.80 -3.23 4.83
N HIS A 127 -10.82 -2.45 5.28
CA HIS A 127 -11.04 -1.09 5.79
C HIS A 127 -10.91 -0.06 4.66
N GLN A 128 -12.02 0.21 3.98
CA GLN A 128 -12.09 1.09 2.81
C GLN A 128 -11.48 2.49 3.03
N PRO A 129 -11.71 3.19 4.17
CA PRO A 129 -11.12 4.51 4.39
C PRO A 129 -9.59 4.48 4.43
N THR A 130 -9.00 3.53 5.16
CA THR A 130 -7.53 3.38 5.23
C THR A 130 -6.95 2.97 3.88
N LEU A 131 -7.64 2.09 3.16
CA LEU A 131 -7.22 1.64 1.83
C LEU A 131 -7.12 2.81 0.84
N LYS A 132 -8.13 3.70 0.81
CA LYS A 132 -8.12 4.90 -0.04
C LYS A 132 -6.91 5.79 0.26
N VAL A 133 -6.68 6.11 1.55
CA VAL A 133 -5.52 6.91 1.97
C VAL A 133 -4.21 6.27 1.55
N LEU A 134 -4.09 4.95 1.67
CA LEU A 134 -2.89 4.23 1.22
C LEU A 134 -2.71 4.29 -0.30
N MET A 135 -3.78 4.09 -1.07
CA MET A 135 -3.75 4.14 -2.53
C MET A 135 -3.36 5.54 -3.04
N ASP A 136 -3.94 6.58 -2.44
CA ASP A 136 -3.62 7.97 -2.76
C ASP A 136 -2.15 8.29 -2.44
N ALA A 137 -1.66 7.84 -1.28
CA ALA A 137 -0.27 8.02 -0.89
C ALA A 137 0.72 7.23 -1.76
N CYS A 138 0.36 6.02 -2.19
CA CYS A 138 1.17 5.23 -3.11
C CYS A 138 1.21 5.89 -4.50
N ARG A 139 0.08 6.37 -5.01
CA ARG A 139 -0.01 7.11 -6.28
C ARG A 139 0.82 8.40 -6.23
N ALA A 140 0.76 9.14 -5.13
CA ALA A 140 1.56 10.35 -4.93
C ALA A 140 3.07 10.08 -4.94
N ARG A 141 3.48 8.85 -4.60
CA ARG A 141 4.88 8.41 -4.64
C ARG A 141 5.29 7.75 -5.96
N GLY A 142 4.39 7.73 -6.96
CA GLY A 142 4.66 7.11 -8.25
C GLY A 142 4.78 5.59 -8.18
N LEU A 143 4.22 4.96 -7.14
CA LEU A 143 4.18 3.51 -7.03
C LEU A 143 3.03 3.01 -7.90
N ASP A 144 3.35 2.38 -9.03
CA ASP A 144 2.40 1.63 -9.84
C ASP A 144 1.95 0.39 -9.06
N ILE A 145 0.82 0.52 -8.37
CA ILE A 145 0.26 -0.54 -7.55
C ILE A 145 -0.36 -1.60 -8.47
N ILE A 146 0.35 -2.70 -8.69
CA ILE A 146 -0.24 -3.91 -9.25
C ILE A 146 -0.72 -4.76 -8.09
N ILE A 147 -2.01 -4.64 -7.74
CA ILE A 147 -2.64 -5.59 -6.81
C ILE A 147 -2.90 -6.87 -7.62
N ILE A 148 -2.03 -7.87 -7.46
CA ILE A 148 -2.37 -9.24 -7.85
C ILE A 148 -3.25 -9.77 -6.71
N ALA A 149 -4.56 -9.54 -6.80
CA ALA A 149 -5.48 -10.17 -5.88
C ALA A 149 -5.31 -11.69 -6.02
N THR A 150 -4.86 -12.35 -4.97
CA THR A 150 -5.09 -13.79 -4.81
C THR A 150 -6.55 -13.93 -4.41
N GLU A 151 -7.45 -13.91 -5.40
CA GLU A 151 -8.81 -14.34 -5.13
C GLU A 151 -8.73 -15.82 -4.73
N MET A 152 -9.11 -16.10 -3.48
CA MET A 152 -9.43 -17.46 -3.06
C MET A 152 -10.71 -17.84 -3.81
N GLY A 153 -10.54 -18.47 -4.98
CA GLY A 153 -11.65 -19.10 -5.67
C GLY A 153 -12.34 -20.09 -4.74
N VAL A 154 -13.63 -20.33 -4.95
CA VAL A 154 -14.49 -21.23 -4.15
C VAL A 154 -13.95 -22.67 -4.03
N SER A 155 -12.82 -23.01 -4.70
CA SER A 155 -12.09 -24.27 -4.57
C SER A 155 -10.65 -24.17 -4.02
N GLY A 156 -10.26 -23.08 -3.34
CA GLY A 156 -9.01 -23.03 -2.56
C GLY A 156 -7.69 -22.96 -3.33
N GLY A 157 -7.66 -22.36 -4.52
CA GLY A 157 -6.42 -22.04 -5.24
C GLY A 157 -6.35 -20.55 -5.64
N PRO A 158 -5.16 -19.90 -5.61
CA PRO A 158 -5.02 -18.49 -5.95
C PRO A 158 -5.16 -18.27 -7.46
N VAL A 159 -6.03 -17.33 -7.87
CA VAL A 159 -6.17 -16.91 -9.27
C VAL A 159 -5.88 -15.42 -9.40
N THR A 160 -5.07 -15.05 -10.40
CA THR A 160 -4.60 -13.68 -10.65
C THR A 160 -5.49 -12.94 -11.65
N ARG A 161 -5.96 -11.72 -11.32
CA ARG A 161 -6.57 -10.80 -12.30
C ARG A 161 -5.87 -9.44 -12.31
N ARG A 162 -5.63 -8.92 -13.52
CA ARG A 162 -4.84 -7.71 -13.80
C ARG A 162 -5.77 -6.48 -13.83
N TYR A 163 -5.68 -5.60 -12.84
CA TYR A 163 -6.32 -4.29 -12.87
C TYR A 163 -5.33 -3.25 -13.38
N LEU A 164 -5.43 -2.89 -14.65
CA LEU A 164 -4.65 -1.82 -15.24
C LEU A 164 -5.44 -0.52 -15.13
N ASN A 165 -4.93 0.47 -14.39
CA ASN A 165 -5.35 1.86 -14.59
C ASN A 165 -4.72 2.34 -15.90
N VAL A 166 -5.28 1.91 -17.04
CA VAL A 166 -5.09 2.62 -18.31
C VAL A 166 -5.77 3.98 -18.11
N PRO A 167 -5.06 5.13 -18.16
CA PRO A 167 -5.75 6.40 -18.27
C PRO A 167 -6.65 6.34 -19.52
N PRO A 168 -7.91 6.80 -19.49
CA PRO A 168 -8.70 6.86 -20.70
C PRO A 168 -7.91 7.68 -21.71
N SER A 169 -7.52 7.03 -22.81
CA SER A 169 -6.83 7.68 -23.93
C SER A 169 -7.61 8.95 -24.29
N PRO A 170 -6.96 10.12 -24.46
CA PRO A 170 -7.68 11.29 -24.90
C PRO A 170 -8.19 11.01 -26.32
N ASP A 171 -9.50 11.17 -26.49
CA ASP A 171 -10.20 11.22 -27.76
C ASP A 171 -10.06 9.99 -28.66
N THR A 172 -10.82 8.94 -28.33
CA THR A 172 -11.25 7.98 -29.37
C THR A 172 -12.58 8.49 -29.92
N SER A 173 -12.53 9.26 -31.01
CA SER A 173 -13.63 9.25 -31.96
C SER A 173 -13.92 7.79 -32.30
N PRO A 174 -15.19 7.38 -32.53
CA PRO A 174 -15.48 6.01 -32.86
C PRO A 174 -14.84 5.72 -34.21
N VAL A 175 -13.67 5.05 -34.20
CA VAL A 175 -13.09 4.51 -35.41
C VAL A 175 -14.02 3.39 -35.81
N SER A 176 -14.83 3.65 -36.84
CA SER A 176 -15.71 2.67 -37.47
C SER A 176 -14.88 1.45 -37.83
N CYS A 177 -15.08 0.36 -37.11
CA CYS A 177 -14.45 -0.91 -37.40
C CYS A 177 -14.98 -1.39 -38.75
N MET A 178 -14.12 -1.35 -39.78
CA MET A 178 -14.43 -1.92 -41.09
C MET A 178 -14.72 -3.41 -40.92
N SER A 179 -15.79 -3.89 -41.56
CA SER A 179 -16.10 -5.31 -41.56
C SER A 179 -15.08 -6.05 -42.44
N PRO A 180 -14.71 -7.30 -42.12
CA PRO A 180 -13.79 -8.09 -42.94
C PRO A 180 -14.28 -8.30 -44.39
N SER A 181 -15.55 -7.98 -44.68
CA SER A 181 -16.16 -7.97 -46.02
C SER A 181 -15.69 -6.82 -46.92
N ASP A 182 -15.05 -5.77 -46.37
CA ASP A 182 -14.69 -4.54 -47.11
C ASP A 182 -13.29 -4.63 -47.77
N ILE A 183 -12.58 -5.74 -47.58
CA ILE A 183 -11.22 -5.96 -48.12
C ILE A 183 -11.32 -6.72 -49.44
N VAL A 184 -11.13 -6.02 -50.55
CA VAL A 184 -11.03 -6.65 -51.88
C VAL A 184 -9.58 -7.03 -52.17
N LEU A 185 -9.29 -8.33 -52.19
CA LEU A 185 -8.00 -8.87 -52.65
C LEU A 185 -8.01 -9.00 -54.17
N LYS A 186 -7.23 -8.18 -54.88
CA LYS A 186 -6.89 -8.44 -56.29
C LYS A 186 -5.54 -9.14 -56.35
N THR A 187 -5.52 -10.41 -56.72
CA THR A 187 -4.29 -11.15 -57.02
C THR A 187 -3.84 -10.82 -58.45
N GLY A 188 -2.83 -9.95 -58.59
CA GLY A 188 -2.13 -9.77 -59.85
C GLY A 188 -1.13 -10.91 -60.05
N SER A 189 -1.17 -11.59 -61.22
CA SER A 189 -0.11 -12.51 -61.62
C SER A 189 1.21 -11.75 -61.86
N PRO A 190 2.37 -12.33 -61.52
CA PRO A 190 3.67 -11.62 -61.43
C PRO A 190 4.28 -11.13 -62.77
N ASN A 191 3.55 -11.15 -63.88
CA ASN A 191 4.05 -10.76 -65.21
C ASN A 191 3.26 -9.59 -65.83
N SER A 192 2.99 -8.52 -65.08
CA SER A 192 2.46 -7.27 -65.65
C SER A 192 3.32 -6.07 -65.19
N PRO A 193 3.80 -5.20 -66.11
CA PRO A 193 4.85 -4.22 -65.81
C PRO A 193 4.34 -2.89 -65.22
N GLU A 194 3.11 -2.81 -64.73
CA GLU A 194 2.59 -1.55 -64.17
C GLU A 194 2.50 -1.62 -62.64
N GLY A 195 3.43 -0.95 -61.99
CA GLY A 195 3.49 -0.74 -60.54
C GLY A 195 2.29 0.07 -60.06
N GLY A 196 1.18 -0.61 -59.78
CA GLY A 196 0.04 -0.09 -59.04
C GLY A 196 0.08 -0.58 -57.60
N ASN A 197 -0.05 0.33 -56.64
CA ASN A 197 -0.07 0.02 -55.21
C ASN A 197 -1.06 -1.12 -54.89
N ILE A 198 -0.53 -2.20 -54.30
CA ILE A 198 -1.23 -3.47 -54.01
C ILE A 198 -2.39 -3.29 -53.01
N PHE A 199 -2.42 -2.17 -52.30
CA PHE A 199 -3.46 -1.84 -51.32
C PHE A 199 -4.13 -0.52 -51.70
N ASN A 200 -5.36 -0.60 -52.23
CA ASN A 200 -6.22 0.56 -52.38
C ASN A 200 -7.30 0.52 -51.30
N PHE A 201 -7.22 1.46 -50.36
CA PHE A 201 -8.23 1.67 -49.34
C PHE A 201 -9.27 2.65 -49.87
N ARG A 202 -10.52 2.22 -49.98
CA ARG A 202 -11.61 3.11 -50.39
C ARG A 202 -12.06 3.90 -49.16
N GLY A 203 -11.60 5.14 -49.04
CA GLY A 203 -12.12 6.05 -48.03
C GLY A 203 -13.57 6.40 -48.35
N THR A 204 -14.51 5.95 -47.53
CA THR A 204 -15.86 6.52 -47.52
C THR A 204 -15.81 7.82 -46.75
N SER A 205 -15.77 8.95 -47.45
CA SER A 205 -16.01 10.26 -46.87
C SER A 205 -17.49 10.35 -46.50
N GLN A 206 -17.77 10.41 -45.20
CA GLN A 206 -18.89 11.13 -44.60
C GLN A 206 -18.58 11.41 -43.13
#